data_AF-A0A5J5E2P4-F1
#
_entry.id   AF-A0A5J5E2P4-F1
#
_cell.length_a   1.000
_cell.length_b   1.000
_cell.length_c   1.000
_cell.angle_alpha   90.00
_cell.angle_beta   90.00
_cell.angle_gamma   90.00
#
_symmetry.space_group_name_H-M   'P 1'
#
loop_
_entity.id
_entity.type
_entity.pdbx_description
1 polymer ?
#
loop_
_entity_poly.entity_id
_entity_poly.type
_entity_poly.pdbx_seq_one_letter_code
_entity_poly.pdbx_strand_id
1 'polypeptide(L)'
;MSETFGDRSWTIRPGESKVIELDDVARLKVDLVRGRVDVVGSDDPVTRVEVSNVQGLDVRVSLNEDGRLKIDHPDANKTINVHGMRDGLGLLRGMFGKSDRDALCSADVSIVVPREVKAKINMVRGDTLVSGLTAGAKLDTVSGTVLSDSLVGELKLDTVSGRVEARNHRGAIDVDSVNGEVVLSGEYSKVDLNSVSGATYLDAFGAPSKLALNVVSGNAIVRVDADAHTVYKADAMFGSVSVDGHKFKVPKSGFKYEDGPEDGPCVDIRFNAVSGSLKVVHRAADDEAPVAADDPADVGDPADTDPVVADPAETANLAEAAEGR
;
A
#
# COMPACT_ATOMS: atom_id res chain seq x y z
N MET A 1 36.56 -3.55 17.12
CA MET A 1 36.64 -4.96 16.68
C MET A 1 35.26 -5.32 16.19
N SER A 2 35.06 -5.38 14.87
CA SER A 2 33.81 -5.81 14.25
C SER A 2 33.81 -7.34 14.23
N GLU A 3 32.97 -7.98 15.03
CA GLU A 3 32.69 -9.41 14.89
C GLU A 3 32.01 -9.63 13.54
N THR A 4 32.69 -10.31 12.62
CA THR A 4 32.08 -10.81 11.38
C THR A 4 31.16 -11.97 11.75
N PHE A 5 29.87 -11.69 11.91
CA PHE A 5 28.86 -12.74 12.07
C PHE A 5 28.66 -13.43 10.72
N GLY A 6 29.20 -14.64 10.58
CA GLY A 6 29.02 -15.47 9.38
C GLY A 6 27.56 -15.81 9.11
N ASP A 7 27.28 -16.35 7.92
CA ASP A 7 25.93 -16.74 7.50
C ASP A 7 25.19 -17.56 8.59
N ARG A 8 23.99 -17.10 8.95
CA ARG A 8 23.14 -17.74 9.95
C ARG A 8 21.95 -18.40 9.26
N SER A 9 21.59 -19.61 9.68
CA SER A 9 20.43 -20.33 9.10
C SER A 9 19.68 -21.12 10.17
N TRP A 10 18.36 -21.09 10.08
CA TRP A 10 17.42 -21.84 10.90
C TRP A 10 16.46 -22.61 9.99
N THR A 11 16.14 -23.84 10.37
CA THR A 11 15.13 -24.66 9.71
C THR A 11 13.99 -24.89 10.69
N ILE A 12 12.75 -24.71 10.22
CA ILE A 12 11.51 -24.92 10.95
C ILE A 12 10.76 -26.03 10.23
N ARG A 13 10.54 -27.16 10.91
CA ARG A 13 9.91 -28.34 10.32
C ARG A 13 8.38 -28.27 10.43
N PRO A 14 7.65 -29.10 9.66
CA PRO A 14 6.21 -29.22 9.81
C PRO A 14 5.78 -29.48 11.27
N GLY A 15 4.79 -28.72 11.74
CA GLY A 15 4.30 -28.77 13.13
C GLY A 15 5.15 -27.99 14.15
N GLU A 16 6.30 -27.45 13.74
CA GLU A 16 7.11 -26.57 14.60
C GLU A 16 6.70 -25.10 14.41
N SER A 17 7.03 -24.29 15.42
CA SER A 17 7.01 -22.84 15.34
C SER A 17 8.29 -22.29 15.93
N LYS A 18 8.71 -21.11 15.47
CA LYS A 18 9.96 -20.49 15.94
C LYS A 18 9.88 -18.98 15.85
N VAL A 19 10.38 -18.33 16.89
CA VAL A 19 10.67 -16.90 16.91
C VAL A 19 12.19 -16.73 16.82
N ILE A 20 12.63 -15.81 15.96
CA ILE A 20 14.04 -15.50 15.70
C ILE A 20 14.19 -13.99 15.74
N GLU A 21 15.14 -13.51 16.54
CA GLU A 21 15.54 -12.10 16.60
C GLU A 21 16.88 -11.93 15.88
N LEU A 22 16.97 -10.88 15.07
CA LEU A 22 18.06 -10.64 14.13
C LEU A 22 18.41 -9.16 14.08
N ASP A 23 19.68 -8.85 14.27
CA ASP A 23 20.23 -7.54 13.97
C ASP A 23 20.70 -7.44 12.50
N ASP A 24 20.98 -6.20 12.06
CA ASP A 24 21.62 -5.87 10.78
C ASP A 24 20.88 -6.36 9.52
N VAL A 25 19.56 -6.44 9.56
CA VAL A 25 18.75 -6.75 8.37
C VAL A 25 18.62 -5.49 7.51
N ALA A 26 19.14 -5.55 6.29
CA ALA A 26 19.05 -4.47 5.31
C ALA A 26 18.02 -4.76 4.20
N ARG A 27 17.79 -6.06 3.90
CA ARG A 27 16.88 -6.49 2.84
C ARG A 27 16.14 -7.74 3.26
N LEU A 28 14.84 -7.78 2.98
CA LEU A 28 13.99 -8.92 3.24
C LEU A 28 13.55 -9.57 1.93
N LYS A 29 13.70 -10.90 1.83
CA LYS A 29 13.09 -11.70 0.77
C LYS A 29 12.27 -12.84 1.36
N VAL A 30 10.99 -12.92 1.01
CA VAL A 30 10.12 -14.03 1.39
C VAL A 30 9.61 -14.71 0.13
N ASP A 31 9.78 -16.03 0.05
CA ASP A 31 9.31 -16.87 -1.05
C ASP A 31 8.45 -18.01 -0.48
N LEU A 32 7.12 -17.84 -0.45
CA LEU A 32 6.19 -18.85 0.07
C LEU A 32 5.24 -19.40 -1.00
N VAL A 33 4.84 -20.65 -0.80
CA VAL A 33 3.88 -21.34 -1.68
C VAL A 33 2.45 -21.06 -1.22
N ARG A 34 2.15 -21.27 0.06
CA ARG A 34 0.85 -20.97 0.69
C ARG A 34 0.98 -20.39 2.09
N GLY A 35 -0.11 -19.82 2.58
CA GLY A 35 -0.25 -19.31 3.94
C GLY A 35 -0.36 -17.80 3.98
N ARG A 36 0.31 -17.17 4.94
CA ARG A 36 0.27 -15.72 5.18
C ARG A 36 1.66 -15.15 5.36
N VAL A 37 1.87 -13.96 4.83
CA VAL A 37 3.06 -13.14 5.10
C VAL A 37 2.63 -11.78 5.60
N ASP A 38 2.97 -11.45 6.84
CA ASP A 38 2.77 -10.13 7.42
C ASP A 38 4.13 -9.48 7.67
N VAL A 39 4.37 -8.29 7.09
CA VAL A 39 5.59 -7.50 7.28
C VAL A 39 5.21 -6.13 7.81
N VAL A 40 5.77 -5.76 8.95
CA VAL A 40 5.52 -4.47 9.61
C VAL A 40 6.83 -3.74 9.83
N GLY A 41 6.94 -2.54 9.29
CA GLY A 41 8.01 -1.59 9.58
C GLY A 41 7.86 -1.00 10.97
N SER A 42 8.94 -1.01 11.74
CA SER A 42 9.01 -0.46 13.09
C SER A 42 10.24 0.42 13.25
N ASP A 43 10.22 1.26 14.28
CA ASP A 43 11.36 2.11 14.67
C ASP A 43 12.38 1.37 15.55
N ASP A 44 12.13 0.08 15.85
CA ASP A 44 13.08 -0.81 16.52
C ASP A 44 14.14 -1.31 15.51
N PRO A 45 15.45 -1.22 15.82
CA PRO A 45 16.50 -1.76 14.96
C PRO A 45 16.50 -3.29 14.89
N VAL A 46 15.88 -3.99 15.85
CA VAL A 46 15.85 -5.45 15.90
C VAL A 46 14.76 -5.98 14.97
N THR A 47 15.14 -6.89 14.07
CA THR A 47 14.19 -7.64 13.27
C THR A 47 13.69 -8.86 14.04
N ARG A 48 12.37 -9.02 14.13
CA ARG A 48 11.74 -10.21 14.72
C ARG A 48 10.99 -11.00 13.65
N VAL A 49 11.32 -12.28 13.52
CA VAL A 49 10.68 -13.22 12.62
C VAL A 49 9.96 -14.29 13.43
N GLU A 50 8.67 -14.45 13.20
CA GLU A 50 7.87 -15.56 13.71
C GLU A 50 7.42 -16.43 12.54
N VAL A 51 7.74 -17.71 12.61
CA VAL A 51 7.29 -18.74 11.66
C VAL A 51 6.41 -19.72 12.40
N SER A 52 5.21 -19.96 11.88
CA SER A 52 4.23 -20.87 12.46
C SER A 52 3.42 -21.60 11.39
N ASN A 53 2.56 -22.53 11.82
CA ASN A 53 1.65 -23.28 10.95
C ASN A 53 2.37 -23.94 9.74
N VAL A 54 3.59 -24.42 9.95
CA VAL A 54 4.39 -25.04 8.89
C VAL A 54 3.79 -26.40 8.55
N GLN A 55 3.48 -26.61 7.27
CA GLN A 55 2.91 -27.85 6.73
C GLN A 55 3.62 -28.24 5.44
N GLY A 56 3.71 -29.55 5.17
CA GLY A 56 4.33 -30.07 3.95
C GLY A 56 5.86 -30.05 4.02
N LEU A 57 6.47 -28.94 3.58
CA LEU A 57 7.93 -28.76 3.51
C LEU A 57 8.44 -27.84 4.62
N ASP A 58 9.71 -28.02 4.98
CA ASP A 58 10.42 -27.16 5.92
C ASP A 58 10.43 -25.70 5.43
N VAL A 59 10.38 -24.76 6.38
CA VAL A 59 10.71 -23.35 6.14
C VAL A 59 12.14 -23.10 6.58
N ARG A 60 12.92 -22.44 5.75
CA ARG A 60 14.26 -21.96 6.10
C ARG A 60 14.24 -20.45 6.25
N VAL A 61 14.81 -20.00 7.36
CA VAL A 61 15.19 -18.60 7.58
C VAL A 61 16.70 -18.53 7.48
N SER A 62 17.25 -17.65 6.65
CA SER A 62 18.69 -17.45 6.52
C SER A 62 19.03 -15.97 6.47
N LEU A 63 20.05 -15.56 7.20
CA LEU A 63 20.62 -14.22 7.13
C LEU A 63 22.06 -14.34 6.62
N ASN A 64 22.33 -13.64 5.53
CA ASN A 64 23.67 -13.53 4.96
C ASN A 64 24.47 -12.39 5.61
N GLU A 65 25.79 -12.44 5.50
CA GLU A 65 26.71 -11.38 5.97
C GLU A 65 26.40 -9.98 5.39
N ASP A 66 25.75 -9.90 4.23
CA ASP A 66 25.37 -8.63 3.58
C ASP A 66 24.01 -8.06 4.04
N GLY A 67 23.46 -8.60 5.14
CA GLY A 67 22.20 -8.15 5.74
C GLY A 67 20.96 -8.60 4.98
N ARG A 68 21.07 -9.59 4.07
CA ARG A 68 19.92 -10.17 3.37
C ARG A 68 19.28 -11.29 4.17
N LEU A 69 18.10 -11.00 4.72
CA LEU A 69 17.22 -11.98 5.33
C LEU A 69 16.38 -12.64 4.26
N LYS A 70 16.43 -13.97 4.19
CA LYS A 70 15.62 -14.79 3.28
C LYS A 70 14.80 -15.80 4.07
N ILE A 71 13.52 -15.92 3.72
CA ILE A 71 12.58 -16.90 4.25
C ILE A 71 11.97 -17.65 3.06
N ASP A 72 12.21 -18.96 2.95
CA ASP A 72 11.71 -19.76 1.84
C ASP A 72 11.45 -21.22 2.20
N HIS A 73 10.89 -21.98 1.25
CA HIS A 73 10.90 -23.44 1.24
C HIS A 73 12.06 -23.94 0.37
N PRO A 74 13.19 -24.42 0.95
CA PRO A 74 14.41 -24.76 0.20
C PRO A 74 14.19 -25.76 -0.94
N ASP A 75 13.32 -26.74 -0.70
CA ASP A 75 13.02 -27.81 -1.65
C ASP A 75 11.99 -27.38 -2.72
N ALA A 76 11.14 -26.40 -2.42
CA ALA A 76 10.25 -25.78 -3.42
C ALA A 76 10.97 -24.72 -4.28
N ASN A 77 12.14 -24.24 -3.83
CA ASN A 77 12.87 -23.16 -4.49
C ASN A 77 13.48 -23.57 -5.85
N LYS A 78 13.61 -24.88 -6.14
CA LYS A 78 13.93 -25.39 -7.49
C LYS A 78 12.77 -25.17 -8.48
N THR A 79 11.56 -24.98 -7.99
CA THR A 79 10.31 -24.80 -8.75
C THR A 79 9.96 -23.33 -8.93
N ILE A 80 10.31 -22.49 -7.94
CA ILE A 80 10.11 -21.02 -7.98
C ILE A 80 11.20 -20.34 -8.84
N ASN A 81 12.41 -20.90 -8.90
CA ASN A 81 13.48 -20.42 -9.78
C ASN A 81 13.59 -21.26 -11.06
N VAL A 82 12.66 -21.03 -11.98
CA VAL A 82 12.92 -21.20 -13.42
C VAL A 82 12.46 -19.93 -14.12
N HIS A 83 13.43 -19.06 -14.39
CA HIS A 83 13.36 -18.03 -15.42
C HIS A 83 12.16 -17.07 -15.37
N GLY A 84 12.15 -16.15 -14.39
CA GLY A 84 11.42 -14.88 -14.47
C GLY A 84 9.89 -14.97 -14.47
N MET A 85 9.27 -14.29 -13.51
CA MET A 85 7.82 -14.05 -13.47
C MET A 85 7.22 -13.35 -14.71
N ARG A 86 8.05 -12.98 -15.70
CA ARG A 86 7.61 -12.50 -17.01
C ARG A 86 6.87 -13.57 -17.84
N ASP A 87 7.13 -14.84 -17.56
CA ASP A 87 6.43 -15.96 -18.19
C ASP A 87 5.60 -16.65 -17.12
N GLY A 88 4.38 -16.16 -16.85
CA GLY A 88 3.47 -16.73 -15.85
C GLY A 88 3.23 -18.25 -16.00
N LEU A 89 3.55 -18.79 -17.17
CA LEU A 89 3.56 -20.21 -17.48
C LEU A 89 4.69 -21.00 -16.78
N GLY A 90 5.83 -20.38 -16.43
CA GLY A 90 6.96 -21.03 -15.76
C GLY A 90 6.66 -21.43 -14.31
N LEU A 91 5.96 -20.56 -13.56
CA LEU A 91 5.43 -20.83 -12.23
C LEU A 91 4.38 -21.95 -12.27
N LEU A 92 3.44 -21.87 -13.22
CA LEU A 92 2.42 -22.89 -13.45
C LEU A 92 3.04 -24.24 -13.83
N ARG A 93 4.03 -24.26 -14.73
CA ARG A 93 4.69 -25.50 -15.20
C ARG A 93 5.55 -26.16 -14.13
N GLY A 94 6.15 -25.39 -13.23
CA GLY A 94 6.77 -25.90 -12.02
C GLY A 94 5.76 -26.56 -11.07
N MET A 95 4.56 -25.99 -10.93
CA MET A 95 3.48 -26.52 -10.08
C MET A 95 2.72 -27.71 -10.67
N PHE A 96 2.57 -27.81 -11.99
CA PHE A 96 1.87 -28.93 -12.65
C PHE A 96 2.73 -30.20 -12.79
N GLY A 97 3.94 -30.19 -12.23
CA GLY A 97 4.97 -31.23 -12.39
C GLY A 97 5.31 -32.05 -11.14
N LYS A 98 4.31 -32.55 -10.40
CA LYS A 98 4.32 -33.68 -9.41
C LYS A 98 4.49 -33.43 -7.90
N SER A 99 3.79 -34.32 -7.17
CA SER A 99 3.80 -34.75 -5.73
C SER A 99 2.76 -34.09 -4.82
N ASP A 100 1.90 -34.90 -4.18
CA ASP A 100 0.86 -34.45 -3.22
C ASP A 100 1.44 -33.64 -2.03
N ARG A 101 2.73 -33.83 -1.70
CA ARG A 101 3.42 -33.09 -0.64
C ARG A 101 3.69 -31.63 -0.99
N ASP A 102 4.03 -31.32 -2.24
CA ASP A 102 4.29 -29.94 -2.70
C ASP A 102 2.98 -29.13 -2.79
N ALA A 103 1.86 -29.80 -3.00
CA ALA A 103 0.53 -29.19 -3.03
C ALA A 103 0.05 -28.70 -1.65
N LEU A 104 0.62 -29.22 -0.56
CA LEU A 104 0.23 -28.92 0.83
C LEU A 104 1.21 -27.99 1.57
N CYS A 105 2.25 -27.50 0.90
CA CYS A 105 3.24 -26.62 1.51
C CYS A 105 2.62 -25.27 1.89
N SER A 106 2.63 -24.96 3.18
CA SER A 106 2.07 -23.73 3.74
C SER A 106 2.85 -23.31 4.98
N ALA A 107 2.94 -22.02 5.22
CA ALA A 107 3.46 -21.45 6.47
C ALA A 107 2.88 -20.06 6.69
N ASP A 108 2.75 -19.67 7.95
CA ASP A 108 2.40 -18.31 8.35
C ASP A 108 3.65 -17.65 8.91
N VAL A 109 4.00 -16.50 8.34
CA VAL A 109 5.24 -15.76 8.63
C VAL A 109 4.90 -14.33 9.00
N SER A 110 5.20 -13.94 10.23
CA SER A 110 5.05 -12.57 10.73
C SER A 110 6.43 -11.97 11.00
N ILE A 111 6.68 -10.79 10.44
CA ILE A 111 8.00 -10.15 10.42
C ILE A 111 7.86 -8.70 10.84
N VAL A 112 8.59 -8.31 11.87
CA VAL A 112 8.79 -6.91 12.24
C VAL A 112 10.22 -6.54 11.85
N VAL A 113 10.39 -5.47 11.07
CA VAL A 113 11.69 -5.01 10.53
C VAL A 113 11.86 -3.51 10.74
N PRO A 114 13.09 -2.99 10.76
CA PRO A 114 13.35 -1.56 10.61
C PRO A 114 12.68 -1.01 9.34
N ARG A 115 12.17 0.22 9.40
CA ARG A 115 11.41 0.82 8.27
C ARG A 115 12.21 0.91 6.97
N GLU A 116 13.53 1.04 7.09
CA GLU A 116 14.46 1.20 5.97
C GLU A 116 14.73 -0.11 5.22
N VAL A 117 14.17 -1.24 5.68
CA VAL A 117 14.32 -2.52 5.01
C VAL A 117 13.54 -2.54 3.70
N LYS A 118 14.25 -2.79 2.59
CA LYS A 118 13.62 -3.05 1.30
C LYS A 118 13.11 -4.48 1.24
N ALA A 119 11.81 -4.66 1.02
CA ALA A 119 11.16 -5.96 1.01
C ALA A 119 10.86 -6.46 -0.41
N LYS A 120 11.07 -7.77 -0.63
CA LYS A 120 10.57 -8.50 -1.78
C LYS A 120 9.79 -9.73 -1.31
N ILE A 121 8.50 -9.77 -1.57
CA ILE A 121 7.62 -10.86 -1.16
C ILE A 121 7.06 -11.54 -2.40
N ASN A 122 7.30 -12.84 -2.53
CA ASN A 122 6.77 -13.67 -3.59
C ASN A 122 5.84 -14.70 -2.96
N MET A 123 4.57 -14.66 -3.30
CA MET A 123 3.54 -15.55 -2.76
C MET A 123 2.79 -16.26 -3.88
N VAL A 124 2.69 -17.59 -3.83
CA VAL A 124 1.94 -18.29 -4.89
C VAL A 124 0.44 -18.31 -4.59
N ARG A 125 0.03 -18.66 -3.36
CA ARG A 125 -1.37 -18.64 -2.95
C ARG A 125 -1.54 -18.26 -1.49
N GLY A 126 -2.00 -17.06 -1.23
CA GLY A 126 -2.36 -16.66 0.13
C GLY A 126 -2.37 -15.16 0.29
N ASP A 127 -2.34 -14.72 1.54
CA ASP A 127 -2.47 -13.31 1.88
C ASP A 127 -1.12 -12.70 2.23
N THR A 128 -0.92 -11.47 1.80
CA THR A 128 0.29 -10.69 2.07
C THR A 128 -0.08 -9.31 2.59
N LEU A 129 0.42 -8.95 3.76
CA LEU A 129 0.36 -7.61 4.33
C LEU A 129 1.76 -7.03 4.40
N VAL A 130 1.96 -5.82 3.87
CA VAL A 130 3.20 -5.06 4.06
C VAL A 130 2.86 -3.64 4.50
N SER A 131 3.34 -3.22 5.66
CA SER A 131 3.01 -1.91 6.22
C SER A 131 4.24 -1.17 6.74
N GLY A 132 4.24 0.16 6.59
CA GLY A 132 5.16 1.06 7.30
C GLY A 132 6.62 1.05 6.84
N LEU A 133 6.95 0.48 5.67
CA LEU A 133 8.30 0.51 5.11
C LEU A 133 8.55 1.79 4.31
N THR A 134 9.78 2.31 4.37
CA THR A 134 10.19 3.57 3.74
C THR A 134 11.15 3.42 2.56
N ALA A 135 11.71 2.22 2.37
CA ALA A 135 12.65 1.92 1.28
C ALA A 135 12.01 1.31 0.02
N GLY A 136 10.67 1.26 -0.02
CA GLY A 136 9.89 0.61 -1.07
C GLY A 136 9.81 -0.91 -0.95
N ALA A 137 8.98 -1.51 -1.80
CA ALA A 137 8.72 -2.94 -1.79
C ALA A 137 8.38 -3.50 -3.18
N LYS A 138 8.62 -4.81 -3.38
CA LYS A 138 8.12 -5.57 -4.53
C LYS A 138 7.27 -6.73 -4.05
N LEU A 139 5.99 -6.74 -4.39
CA LEU A 139 5.04 -7.77 -3.97
C LEU A 139 4.52 -8.51 -5.20
N ASP A 140 4.83 -9.78 -5.27
CA ASP A 140 4.51 -10.64 -6.41
C ASP A 140 3.57 -11.75 -5.92
N THR A 141 2.34 -11.81 -6.46
CA THR A 141 1.37 -12.85 -6.10
C THR A 141 0.80 -13.57 -7.32
N VAL A 142 0.60 -14.88 -7.24
CA VAL A 142 -0.19 -15.59 -8.27
C VAL A 142 -1.66 -15.59 -7.87
N SER A 143 -1.97 -15.88 -6.60
CA SER A 143 -3.35 -15.83 -6.11
C SER A 143 -3.48 -15.45 -4.65
N GLY A 144 -4.56 -14.74 -4.32
CA GLY A 144 -4.87 -14.29 -2.97
C GLY A 144 -4.93 -12.76 -2.85
N THR A 145 -4.76 -12.25 -1.64
CA THR A 145 -4.89 -10.81 -1.35
C THR A 145 -3.53 -10.20 -1.04
N VAL A 146 -3.22 -9.07 -1.66
CA VAL A 146 -2.08 -8.23 -1.30
C VAL A 146 -2.61 -6.93 -0.73
N LEU A 147 -2.30 -6.66 0.53
CA LEU A 147 -2.56 -5.40 1.20
C LEU A 147 -1.23 -4.71 1.48
N SER A 148 -1.10 -3.48 1.01
CA SER A 148 0.00 -2.59 1.39
C SER A 148 -0.58 -1.33 2.01
N ASP A 149 0.04 -0.88 3.09
CA ASP A 149 -0.41 0.31 3.81
C ASP A 149 0.76 1.18 4.27
N SER A 150 0.64 2.49 4.08
CA SER A 150 1.60 3.48 4.60
C SER A 150 3.03 3.20 4.16
N LEU A 151 3.22 2.80 2.90
CA LEU A 151 4.54 2.58 2.30
C LEU A 151 5.06 3.87 1.65
N VAL A 152 6.38 4.06 1.71
CA VAL A 152 7.07 5.16 1.04
C VAL A 152 8.12 4.61 0.07
N GLY A 153 8.26 5.27 -1.08
CA GLY A 153 9.23 4.94 -2.11
C GLY A 153 8.62 4.24 -3.31
N GLU A 154 9.43 3.44 -4.01
CA GLU A 154 8.96 2.66 -5.16
C GLU A 154 8.21 1.40 -4.69
N LEU A 155 6.98 1.23 -5.16
CA LEU A 155 6.18 0.04 -4.95
C LEU A 155 5.90 -0.65 -6.29
N LYS A 156 6.29 -1.91 -6.42
CA LYS A 156 5.93 -2.76 -7.57
C LYS A 156 5.03 -3.90 -7.14
N LEU A 157 3.89 -4.05 -7.80
CA LEU A 157 2.86 -5.05 -7.50
C LEU A 157 2.55 -5.87 -8.75
N ASP A 158 2.91 -7.16 -8.73
CA ASP A 158 2.62 -8.07 -9.83
C ASP A 158 1.59 -9.12 -9.35
N THR A 159 0.41 -9.22 -9.99
CA THR A 159 -0.64 -10.19 -9.64
C THR A 159 -1.24 -10.92 -10.84
N VAL A 160 -1.52 -12.21 -10.69
CA VAL A 160 -2.24 -12.99 -11.72
C VAL A 160 -3.73 -13.08 -11.42
N SER A 161 -4.12 -13.59 -10.26
CA SER A 161 -5.52 -13.79 -9.88
C SER A 161 -5.79 -13.49 -8.42
N GLY A 162 -6.17 -12.26 -8.11
CA GLY A 162 -6.32 -11.84 -6.73
C GLY A 162 -6.82 -10.41 -6.57
N ARG A 163 -6.81 -9.93 -5.33
CA ARG A 163 -7.09 -8.53 -5.01
C ARG A 163 -5.81 -7.84 -4.57
N VAL A 164 -5.56 -6.67 -5.12
CA VAL A 164 -4.46 -5.79 -4.71
C VAL A 164 -5.06 -4.53 -4.13
N GLU A 165 -4.64 -4.21 -2.91
CA GLU A 165 -5.04 -3.00 -2.23
C GLU A 165 -3.79 -2.29 -1.70
N ALA A 166 -3.55 -1.06 -2.16
CA ALA A 166 -2.47 -0.21 -1.69
C ALA A 166 -3.06 1.08 -1.14
N ARG A 167 -2.90 1.33 0.15
CA ARG A 167 -3.45 2.48 0.85
C ARG A 167 -2.33 3.35 1.42
N ASN A 168 -2.58 4.65 1.50
CA ASN A 168 -1.65 5.62 2.08
C ASN A 168 -0.23 5.51 1.49
N HIS A 169 -0.10 5.08 0.23
CA HIS A 169 1.22 4.94 -0.41
C HIS A 169 1.75 6.31 -0.83
N ARG A 170 3.04 6.56 -0.61
CA ARG A 170 3.71 7.78 -1.07
C ARG A 170 4.88 7.45 -1.99
N GLY A 171 4.83 7.97 -3.22
CA GLY A 171 5.89 7.78 -4.21
C GLY A 171 5.40 7.14 -5.51
N ALA A 172 6.29 6.44 -6.20
CA ALA A 172 5.97 5.81 -7.49
C ALA A 172 5.35 4.41 -7.27
N ILE A 173 4.38 4.06 -8.11
CA ILE A 173 3.77 2.73 -8.10
C ILE A 173 3.68 2.15 -9.52
N ASP A 174 4.07 0.89 -9.66
CA ASP A 174 3.98 0.07 -10.88
C ASP A 174 3.13 -1.17 -10.57
N VAL A 175 2.01 -1.34 -11.27
CA VAL A 175 1.08 -2.45 -11.03
C VAL A 175 0.81 -3.24 -12.31
N ASP A 176 1.13 -4.53 -12.31
CA ASP A 176 0.79 -5.47 -13.36
C ASP A 176 -0.26 -6.47 -12.84
N SER A 177 -1.47 -6.50 -13.44
CA SER A 177 -2.58 -7.38 -13.03
C SER A 177 -3.19 -8.13 -14.21
N VAL A 178 -3.35 -9.44 -14.12
CA VAL A 178 -4.02 -10.22 -15.19
C VAL A 178 -5.53 -10.28 -14.99
N ASN A 179 -5.98 -10.80 -13.85
CA ASN A 179 -7.40 -10.93 -13.54
C ASN A 179 -7.63 -10.66 -12.05
N GLY A 180 -7.94 -9.42 -11.74
CA GLY A 180 -8.04 -9.02 -10.34
C GLY A 180 -8.60 -7.64 -10.15
N GLU A 181 -8.98 -7.35 -8.91
CA GLU A 181 -9.36 -6.01 -8.51
C GLU A 181 -8.14 -5.28 -7.97
N VAL A 182 -7.95 -4.04 -8.41
CA VAL A 182 -6.86 -3.18 -7.98
C VAL A 182 -7.45 -1.93 -7.36
N VAL A 183 -7.16 -1.69 -6.08
CA VAL A 183 -7.59 -0.51 -5.34
C VAL A 183 -6.34 0.22 -4.84
N LEU A 184 -6.13 1.43 -5.33
CA LEU A 184 -4.98 2.26 -5.02
C LEU A 184 -5.45 3.57 -4.39
N SER A 185 -4.87 3.95 -3.26
CA SER A 185 -5.11 5.23 -2.58
C SER A 185 -3.80 5.78 -2.00
N GLY A 186 -3.45 7.03 -2.29
CA GLY A 186 -2.22 7.64 -1.79
C GLY A 186 -1.73 8.88 -2.53
N GLU A 187 -0.60 9.42 -2.06
CA GLU A 187 0.11 10.56 -2.64
C GLU A 187 1.17 10.07 -3.64
N TYR A 188 0.75 9.85 -4.87
CA TYR A 188 1.63 9.28 -5.90
C TYR A 188 2.49 10.35 -6.57
N SER A 189 3.76 10.05 -6.83
CA SER A 189 4.56 10.84 -7.77
C SER A 189 4.25 10.46 -9.22
N LYS A 190 3.96 9.17 -9.44
CA LYS A 190 3.66 8.56 -10.73
C LYS A 190 2.93 7.23 -10.51
N VAL A 191 1.95 6.94 -11.36
CA VAL A 191 1.29 5.63 -11.45
C VAL A 191 1.46 5.07 -12.86
N ASP A 192 1.97 3.85 -12.97
CA ASP A 192 1.85 3.04 -14.19
C ASP A 192 1.11 1.75 -13.81
N LEU A 193 -0.05 1.51 -14.45
CA LEU A 193 -0.90 0.35 -14.19
C LEU A 193 -1.22 -0.36 -15.50
N ASN A 194 -0.93 -1.65 -15.55
CA ASN A 194 -1.29 -2.54 -16.64
C ASN A 194 -2.28 -3.59 -16.12
N SER A 195 -3.45 -3.67 -16.73
CA SER A 195 -4.46 -4.68 -16.39
C SER A 195 -4.94 -5.40 -17.64
N VAL A 196 -5.03 -6.73 -17.60
CA VAL A 196 -5.73 -7.46 -18.67
C VAL A 196 -7.23 -7.39 -18.42
N SER A 197 -7.69 -7.76 -17.23
CA SER A 197 -9.10 -7.76 -16.87
C SER A 197 -9.30 -7.46 -15.38
N GLY A 198 -10.45 -6.87 -15.06
CA GLY A 198 -10.81 -6.50 -13.69
C GLY A 198 -11.24 -5.04 -13.54
N ALA A 199 -11.55 -4.67 -12.30
CA ALA A 199 -11.88 -3.30 -11.93
C ALA A 199 -10.65 -2.66 -11.28
N THR A 200 -10.37 -1.42 -11.69
CA THR A 200 -9.34 -0.58 -11.09
C THR A 200 -9.97 0.65 -10.48
N TYR A 201 -9.63 0.92 -9.23
CA TYR A 201 -9.98 2.12 -8.51
C TYR A 201 -8.68 2.80 -8.09
N LEU A 202 -8.50 4.05 -8.50
CA LEU A 202 -7.33 4.85 -8.17
C LEU A 202 -7.79 6.15 -7.54
N ASP A 203 -7.43 6.36 -6.29
CA ASP A 203 -7.71 7.54 -5.50
C ASP A 203 -6.39 8.29 -5.27
N ALA A 204 -6.05 9.17 -6.21
CA ALA A 204 -4.76 9.86 -6.22
C ALA A 204 -4.87 11.21 -5.52
N PHE A 205 -4.07 11.41 -4.48
CA PHE A 205 -3.96 12.68 -3.75
C PHE A 205 -2.75 13.48 -4.24
N GLY A 206 -2.85 14.80 -4.13
CA GLY A 206 -1.94 15.75 -4.72
C GLY A 206 -2.00 15.73 -6.24
N ALA A 207 -0.89 16.13 -6.86
CA ALA A 207 -0.76 16.21 -8.30
C ALA A 207 0.31 15.23 -8.82
N PRO A 208 -0.04 13.94 -9.02
CA PRO A 208 0.86 13.00 -9.65
C PRO A 208 1.21 13.50 -11.05
N SER A 209 2.50 13.50 -11.38
CA SER A 209 2.99 13.96 -12.69
C SER A 209 2.39 13.19 -13.86
N LYS A 210 2.01 11.92 -13.64
CA LYS A 210 1.44 11.04 -14.65
C LYS A 210 0.66 9.90 -14.00
N LEU A 211 -0.54 9.64 -14.53
CA LEU A 211 -1.36 8.47 -14.27
C LEU A 211 -1.53 7.69 -15.58
N ALA A 212 -0.76 6.62 -15.78
CA ALA A 212 -0.85 5.80 -16.98
C ALA A 212 -1.56 4.48 -16.72
N LEU A 213 -2.66 4.26 -17.41
CA LEU A 213 -3.55 3.11 -17.24
C LEU A 213 -3.69 2.39 -18.58
N ASN A 214 -3.14 1.19 -18.68
CA ASN A 214 -3.25 0.33 -19.87
C ASN A 214 -4.13 -0.87 -19.53
N VAL A 215 -5.27 -1.00 -20.20
CA VAL A 215 -6.30 -1.97 -19.83
C VAL A 215 -6.79 -2.76 -21.05
N VAL A 216 -6.78 -4.09 -21.03
CA VAL A 216 -7.34 -4.85 -22.18
C VAL A 216 -8.87 -4.85 -22.15
N SER A 217 -9.49 -5.41 -21.10
CA SER A 217 -10.94 -5.65 -21.00
C SER A 217 -11.63 -5.14 -19.71
N GLY A 218 -11.05 -4.17 -19.01
CA GLY A 218 -11.48 -3.70 -17.68
C GLY A 218 -11.98 -2.25 -17.61
N ASN A 219 -12.40 -1.84 -16.41
CA ASN A 219 -12.83 -0.48 -16.11
C ASN A 219 -11.86 0.16 -15.12
N ALA A 220 -11.55 1.44 -15.34
CA ALA A 220 -10.76 2.25 -14.43
C ALA A 220 -11.59 3.44 -13.93
N ILE A 221 -11.67 3.58 -12.62
CA ILE A 221 -12.22 4.75 -11.95
C ILE A 221 -11.06 5.47 -11.29
N VAL A 222 -10.88 6.74 -11.62
CA VAL A 222 -9.83 7.60 -11.09
C VAL A 222 -10.47 8.77 -10.35
N ARG A 223 -9.99 9.05 -9.16
CA ARG A 223 -10.32 10.26 -8.41
C ARG A 223 -9.07 11.11 -8.21
N VAL A 224 -9.18 12.39 -8.55
CA VAL A 224 -8.12 13.41 -8.45
C VAL A 224 -8.60 14.60 -7.62
N ASP A 225 -7.68 15.42 -7.12
CA ASP A 225 -8.03 16.58 -6.29
C ASP A 225 -8.77 17.66 -7.09
N ALA A 226 -9.59 18.46 -6.39
CA ALA A 226 -10.46 19.46 -6.99
C ALA A 226 -9.68 20.59 -7.71
N ASP A 227 -8.46 20.86 -7.26
CA ASP A 227 -7.59 21.91 -7.78
C ASP A 227 -6.69 21.44 -8.92
N ALA A 228 -6.66 20.15 -9.24
CA ALA A 228 -5.81 19.59 -10.27
C ALA A 228 -6.18 20.09 -11.67
N HIS A 229 -5.19 20.61 -12.41
CA HIS A 229 -5.32 20.87 -13.84
C HIS A 229 -5.07 19.55 -14.59
N THR A 230 -6.11 18.91 -15.09
CA THR A 230 -6.01 17.54 -15.61
C THR A 230 -5.97 17.52 -17.13
N VAL A 231 -4.93 16.90 -17.69
CA VAL A 231 -4.76 16.68 -19.13
C VAL A 231 -5.01 15.21 -19.44
N TYR A 232 -6.04 14.94 -20.26
CA TYR A 232 -6.45 13.58 -20.61
C TYR A 232 -5.96 13.21 -22.01
N LYS A 233 -5.38 12.01 -22.13
CA LYS A 233 -5.10 11.35 -23.41
C LYS A 233 -5.66 9.94 -23.34
N ALA A 234 -6.60 9.60 -24.21
CA ALA A 234 -7.17 8.26 -24.22
C ALA A 234 -7.26 7.64 -25.61
N ASP A 235 -6.86 6.38 -25.72
CA ASP A 235 -6.94 5.58 -26.93
C ASP A 235 -7.70 4.28 -26.59
N ALA A 236 -8.92 4.13 -27.10
CA ALA A 236 -9.75 2.96 -26.84
C ALA A 236 -10.49 2.48 -28.09
N MET A 237 -10.34 1.20 -28.46
CA MET A 237 -11.01 0.66 -29.66
C MET A 237 -12.53 0.52 -29.47
N PHE A 238 -12.95 -0.05 -28.34
CA PHE A 238 -14.35 -0.32 -28.00
C PHE A 238 -14.65 0.14 -26.57
N GLY A 239 -14.28 1.39 -26.26
CA GLY A 239 -14.36 1.95 -24.92
C GLY A 239 -15.10 3.28 -24.83
N SER A 240 -15.20 3.80 -23.61
CA SER A 240 -15.75 5.13 -23.34
C SER A 240 -14.94 5.84 -22.26
N VAL A 241 -14.95 7.16 -22.31
CA VAL A 241 -14.36 8.00 -21.28
C VAL A 241 -15.47 8.85 -20.69
N SER A 242 -15.50 9.00 -19.38
CA SER A 242 -16.35 9.98 -18.71
C SER A 242 -15.56 10.75 -17.69
N VAL A 243 -15.79 12.06 -17.63
CA VAL A 243 -15.14 12.98 -16.70
C VAL A 243 -16.25 13.78 -16.03
N ASP A 244 -16.35 13.71 -14.70
CA ASP A 244 -17.40 14.38 -13.91
C ASP A 244 -18.83 14.19 -14.44
N GLY A 245 -19.13 12.98 -14.91
CA GLY A 245 -20.42 12.61 -15.47
C GLY A 245 -20.62 12.97 -16.95
N HIS A 246 -19.75 13.78 -17.54
CA HIS A 246 -19.74 14.09 -18.97
C HIS A 246 -19.18 12.89 -19.73
N LYS A 247 -19.96 12.31 -20.65
CA LYS A 247 -19.56 11.14 -21.43
C LYS A 247 -18.96 11.55 -22.77
N PHE A 248 -17.79 11.02 -23.09
CA PHE A 248 -17.07 11.24 -24.33
C PHE A 248 -16.99 9.94 -25.14
N LYS A 249 -17.12 10.08 -26.46
CA LYS A 249 -16.75 9.02 -27.40
C LYS A 249 -15.27 9.15 -27.71
N VAL A 250 -14.53 8.04 -27.72
CA VAL A 250 -13.12 8.03 -28.10
C VAL A 250 -13.02 7.91 -29.63
N PRO A 251 -12.55 8.93 -30.36
CA PRO A 251 -12.39 8.87 -31.81
C PRO A 251 -11.17 8.02 -32.18
N LYS A 252 -11.11 7.54 -33.43
CA LYS A 252 -9.96 6.75 -33.93
C LYS A 252 -8.62 7.48 -33.91
N SER A 253 -8.63 8.81 -33.85
CA SER A 253 -7.44 9.67 -33.76
C SER A 253 -6.90 9.86 -32.34
N GLY A 254 -7.53 9.22 -31.35
CA GLY A 254 -7.28 9.44 -29.92
C GLY A 254 -8.10 10.59 -29.36
N PHE A 255 -8.48 10.46 -28.10
CA PHE A 255 -9.18 11.45 -27.30
C PHE A 255 -8.17 12.35 -26.59
N LYS A 256 -8.38 13.67 -26.67
CA LYS A 256 -7.68 14.67 -25.88
C LYS A 256 -8.70 15.62 -25.28
N TYR A 257 -8.52 15.92 -24.01
CA TYR A 257 -9.38 16.82 -23.25
C TYR A 257 -8.56 17.39 -22.09
N GLU A 258 -8.95 18.56 -21.59
CA GLU A 258 -8.30 19.23 -20.47
C GLU A 258 -9.42 19.85 -19.62
N ASP A 259 -9.29 19.79 -18.29
CA ASP A 259 -10.17 20.46 -17.34
C ASP A 259 -9.44 20.84 -16.03
N GLY A 260 -10.18 21.41 -15.08
CA GLY A 260 -9.66 21.96 -13.84
C GLY A 260 -9.16 23.41 -13.97
N PRO A 261 -8.75 24.03 -12.85
CA PRO A 261 -8.22 25.39 -12.84
C PRO A 261 -6.94 25.52 -13.68
N GLU A 262 -6.79 26.56 -14.51
CA GLU A 262 -5.60 26.74 -15.37
C GLU A 262 -4.29 26.91 -14.57
N ASP A 263 -4.38 27.55 -13.40
CA ASP A 263 -3.24 27.74 -12.49
C ASP A 263 -3.04 26.55 -11.52
N GLY A 264 -3.88 25.51 -11.66
CA GLY A 264 -3.83 24.31 -10.83
C GLY A 264 -2.61 23.43 -11.13
N PRO A 265 -2.19 22.57 -10.18
CA PRO A 265 -1.08 21.67 -10.43
C PRO A 265 -1.45 20.62 -11.49
N CYS A 266 -0.56 20.41 -12.46
CA CYS A 266 -0.85 19.60 -13.65
C CYS A 266 -0.82 18.08 -13.36
N VAL A 267 -1.83 17.36 -13.86
CA VAL A 267 -1.93 15.90 -13.82
C VAL A 267 -2.16 15.34 -15.23
N ASP A 268 -1.20 14.55 -15.76
CA ASP A 268 -1.33 13.88 -17.08
C ASP A 268 -1.96 12.49 -16.92
N ILE A 269 -3.23 12.34 -17.29
CA ILE A 269 -3.95 11.06 -17.28
C ILE A 269 -3.90 10.45 -18.67
N ARG A 270 -3.28 9.27 -18.78
CA ARG A 270 -3.22 8.47 -20.01
C ARG A 270 -3.97 7.16 -19.84
N PHE A 271 -4.90 6.89 -20.75
CA PHE A 271 -5.68 5.67 -20.74
C PHE A 271 -5.66 4.97 -22.08
N ASN A 272 -5.10 3.76 -22.14
CA ASN A 272 -5.10 2.94 -23.34
C ASN A 272 -5.95 1.70 -23.09
N ALA A 273 -6.89 1.39 -23.99
CA ALA A 273 -7.68 0.17 -23.88
C ALA A 273 -8.07 -0.50 -25.19
N VAL A 274 -8.33 -1.81 -25.13
CA VAL A 274 -8.99 -2.50 -26.24
C VAL A 274 -10.50 -2.37 -26.07
N SER A 275 -11.03 -2.85 -24.95
CA SER A 275 -12.43 -2.73 -24.57
C SER A 275 -12.51 -2.35 -23.09
N GLY A 276 -12.92 -1.13 -22.77
CA GLY A 276 -12.89 -0.70 -21.37
C GLY A 276 -13.39 0.72 -21.20
N SER A 277 -13.65 1.11 -19.96
CA SER A 277 -14.07 2.48 -19.68
C SER A 277 -13.17 3.16 -18.66
N LEU A 278 -12.91 4.44 -18.90
CA LEU A 278 -12.32 5.34 -17.93
C LEU A 278 -13.41 6.23 -17.38
N LYS A 279 -13.52 6.30 -16.06
CA LYS A 279 -14.29 7.33 -15.36
C LYS A 279 -13.35 8.12 -14.47
N VAL A 280 -13.29 9.42 -14.69
CA VAL A 280 -12.56 10.34 -13.82
C VAL A 280 -13.56 11.21 -13.06
N VAL A 281 -13.29 11.43 -11.78
CA VAL A 281 -14.08 12.29 -10.90
C VAL A 281 -13.14 13.19 -10.12
N HIS A 282 -13.39 14.49 -10.10
CA HIS A 282 -12.69 15.39 -9.19
C HIS A 282 -13.29 15.27 -7.79
N ARG A 283 -12.46 15.35 -6.76
CA ARG A 283 -12.94 15.51 -5.38
C ARG A 283 -13.77 16.80 -5.31
N ALA A 284 -14.76 16.81 -4.42
CA ALA A 284 -15.37 18.07 -4.05
C ALA A 284 -14.28 18.96 -3.44
N ALA A 285 -14.24 20.24 -3.82
CA ALA A 285 -13.45 21.19 -3.06
C ALA A 285 -13.97 21.14 -1.62
N ASP A 286 -13.08 21.00 -0.63
CA ASP A 286 -13.45 21.27 0.74
C ASP A 286 -13.84 22.76 0.77
N ASP A 287 -15.14 23.05 0.68
CA ASP A 287 -15.64 24.40 0.92
C ASP A 287 -15.10 24.85 2.28
N GLU A 288 -14.46 26.02 2.29
CA GLU A 288 -13.84 26.68 3.43
C GLU A 288 -14.46 26.29 4.78
N ALA A 289 -13.63 25.87 5.73
CA ALA A 289 -13.97 25.99 7.14
C ALA A 289 -14.55 27.40 7.37
N PRO A 290 -15.71 27.55 8.04
CA PRO A 290 -16.40 28.82 8.11
C PRO A 290 -15.44 29.86 8.69
N VAL A 291 -15.07 30.82 7.85
CA VAL A 291 -14.44 32.06 8.27
C VAL A 291 -15.33 32.68 9.33
N ALA A 292 -14.83 32.69 10.56
CA ALA A 292 -15.41 33.50 11.63
C ALA A 292 -15.41 34.94 11.12
N ALA A 293 -16.59 35.46 10.80
CA ALA A 293 -16.76 36.87 10.51
C ALA A 293 -16.45 37.65 11.78
N ASP A 294 -15.33 38.36 11.78
CA ASP A 294 -15.16 39.54 12.61
C ASP A 294 -16.22 40.58 12.20
N ASP A 295 -16.90 41.16 13.18
CA ASP A 295 -17.56 42.45 13.02
C ASP A 295 -16.91 43.47 14.00
N PRO A 296 -16.30 44.56 13.50
CA PRO A 296 -15.64 45.58 14.31
C PRO A 296 -16.53 46.82 14.52
N ALA A 297 -16.55 47.36 15.74
CA ALA A 297 -16.59 48.79 16.12
C ALA A 297 -17.08 48.88 17.60
N ASP A 298 -16.26 49.26 18.59
CA ASP A 298 -15.61 50.55 18.90
C ASP A 298 -16.36 51.35 19.98
N VAL A 299 -15.53 51.96 20.85
CA VAL A 299 -15.73 53.07 21.78
C VAL A 299 -16.07 52.76 23.24
N GLY A 300 -15.04 52.87 24.09
CA GLY A 300 -15.16 53.65 25.33
C GLY A 300 -14.29 53.19 26.49
N ASP A 301 -13.08 53.75 26.62
CA ASP A 301 -12.42 53.96 27.92
C ASP A 301 -12.29 55.48 28.11
N PRO A 302 -12.61 56.04 29.29
CA PRO A 302 -11.53 56.27 30.25
C PRO A 302 -11.93 56.14 31.75
N ALA A 303 -11.03 55.50 32.51
CA ALA A 303 -10.47 55.88 33.83
C ALA A 303 -11.29 56.62 34.92
N ASP A 304 -10.99 56.21 36.16
CA ASP A 304 -11.13 56.85 37.49
C ASP A 304 -12.46 56.76 38.26
N THR A 305 -12.48 55.92 39.32
CA THR A 305 -12.57 56.38 40.73
C THR A 305 -12.41 55.24 41.76
N ASP A 306 -11.35 55.37 42.56
CA ASP A 306 -10.96 54.86 43.89
C ASP A 306 -11.49 53.56 44.54
N PRO A 307 -10.63 52.83 45.31
CA PRO A 307 -11.00 51.68 46.13
C PRO A 307 -11.25 52.06 47.60
N VAL A 308 -12.35 51.60 48.21
CA VAL A 308 -12.55 51.68 49.67
C VAL A 308 -13.23 50.42 50.22
N VAL A 309 -12.39 49.62 50.88
CA VAL A 309 -12.56 48.93 52.18
C VAL A 309 -13.50 47.72 52.31
N ALA A 310 -12.90 46.65 52.84
CA ALA A 310 -13.48 45.39 53.27
C ALA A 310 -14.25 45.49 54.59
N ASP A 311 -15.18 44.55 54.83
CA ASP A 311 -15.23 43.83 56.11
C ASP A 311 -15.73 42.38 55.89
N PRO A 312 -15.25 41.39 56.67
CA PRO A 312 -15.42 39.96 56.45
C PRO A 312 -16.52 39.36 57.35
N ALA A 313 -16.68 38.04 57.22
CA ALA A 313 -17.51 37.11 58.00
C ALA A 313 -18.85 36.75 57.35
N GLU A 314 -18.90 35.57 56.73
CA GLU A 314 -19.61 34.45 57.36
C GLU A 314 -19.07 33.12 56.85
N THR A 315 -18.78 32.25 57.82
CA THR A 315 -18.19 30.92 57.72
C THR A 315 -19.24 29.83 57.47
N ALA A 316 -18.74 28.70 56.95
CA ALA A 316 -19.32 27.34 57.00
C ALA A 316 -20.49 27.11 56.03
N ASN A 317 -20.68 25.95 55.39
CA ASN A 317 -20.24 24.57 55.56
C ASN A 317 -20.55 23.92 54.18
N LEU A 318 -19.79 23.00 53.60
CA LEU A 318 -19.94 21.56 53.81
C LEU A 318 -18.85 20.87 52.97
N ALA A 319 -17.95 20.17 53.64
CA ALA A 319 -17.25 19.04 53.08
C ALA A 319 -17.38 17.86 54.07
N GLU A 320 -17.55 16.68 53.48
CA GLU A 320 -17.19 15.37 54.00
C GLU A 320 -18.23 14.47 54.73
N ALA A 321 -18.12 13.20 54.32
CA ALA A 321 -18.50 11.94 54.96
C ALA A 321 -19.93 11.39 54.77
N ALA A 322 -20.03 10.35 53.93
CA ALA A 322 -20.43 9.02 54.42
C ALA A 322 -20.06 7.91 53.41
N GLU A 323 -19.01 7.15 53.75
CA GLU A 323 -18.81 5.76 53.33
C GLU A 323 -19.86 4.83 53.95
N GLY A 324 -20.18 3.73 53.25
CA GLY A 324 -20.25 2.40 53.85
C GLY A 324 -21.56 1.94 54.49
N ARG A 325 -22.38 1.21 53.72
CA ARG A 325 -22.81 -0.17 54.05
C ARG A 325 -23.52 -0.85 52.88
#